data_AF-A0A3M6TZD0-F1
#
_entry.id   AF-A0A3M6TZD0-F1
#
_cell.length_a   1.000
_cell.length_b   1.000
_cell.length_c   1.000
_cell.angle_alpha   90.00
_cell.angle_beta   90.00
_cell.angle_gamma   90.00
#
_symmetry.space_group_name_H-M   'P 1'
#
loop_
_entity.id
_entity.type
_entity.pdbx_description
1 polymer ?
#
loop_
_entity_poly.entity_id
_entity_poly.type
_entity_poly.pdbx_seq_one_letter_code
_entity_poly.pdbx_strand_id
1 'polypeptide(L)'
;MTKVSKEFFSSFQDHKVSRSVNQDTENFNNAKGKVSVSCKWGTCLYKCIDASPLVVCAPGRCEGEVFIGSHSYTFMCSRLSDGKVLWESRLGDRIESSAALSLCGGYDGQVYVLNRFT
;
A
#
# COMPACT_ATOMS: atom_id res chain seq x y z
N MET A 1 -1.76 -18.25 -19.99
CA MET A 1 -2.26 -18.71 -18.67
C MET A 1 -1.28 -19.73 -18.12
N THR A 2 -0.30 -19.30 -17.34
CA THR A 2 0.70 -20.21 -16.77
C THR A 2 0.35 -20.41 -15.30
N LYS A 3 -0.04 -21.64 -14.95
CA LYS A 3 -0.27 -22.04 -13.56
C LYS A 3 1.04 -21.92 -12.79
N VAL A 4 1.09 -21.06 -11.77
CA VAL A 4 2.17 -21.07 -10.79
C VAL A 4 2.03 -22.33 -9.94
N SER A 5 3.11 -23.09 -9.80
CA SER A 5 3.12 -24.37 -9.09
C SER A 5 2.93 -24.17 -7.58
N LYS A 6 2.23 -25.12 -6.94
CA LYS A 6 1.97 -25.14 -5.49
C LYS A 6 3.26 -25.17 -4.65
N GLU A 7 4.39 -25.49 -5.26
CA GLU A 7 5.70 -25.51 -4.62
C GLU A 7 6.23 -24.11 -4.28
N PHE A 8 5.73 -23.06 -4.93
CA PHE A 8 6.07 -21.68 -4.54
C PHE A 8 5.48 -21.30 -3.18
N PHE A 9 4.43 -21.99 -2.72
CA PHE A 9 3.81 -21.75 -1.42
C PHE A 9 4.51 -22.49 -0.26
N SER A 10 5.41 -23.45 -0.52
CA SER A 10 6.02 -24.25 0.55
C SER A 10 7.36 -23.70 1.07
N SER A 11 7.90 -22.63 0.50
CA SER A 11 9.20 -22.07 0.93
C SER A 11 9.09 -20.85 1.83
N PHE A 12 7.87 -20.37 2.13
CA PHE A 12 7.67 -19.39 3.19
C PHE A 12 7.68 -20.12 4.52
N GLN A 13 8.87 -20.19 5.14
CA GLN A 13 8.93 -20.45 6.57
C GLN A 13 8.08 -19.39 7.26
N ASP A 14 7.04 -19.85 7.97
CA ASP A 14 6.30 -19.07 8.95
C ASP A 14 7.26 -18.63 10.05
N HIS A 15 8.06 -17.60 9.78
CA HIS A 15 8.51 -16.73 10.84
C HIS A 15 7.30 -15.93 11.30
N LYS A 16 6.57 -16.58 12.21
CA LYS A 16 5.57 -16.00 13.09
C LYS A 16 6.26 -14.92 13.94
N VAL A 17 6.58 -13.80 13.31
CA VAL A 17 7.02 -12.60 14.00
C VAL A 17 5.78 -12.07 14.68
N SER A 18 5.59 -12.48 15.93
CA SER A 18 4.73 -11.80 16.88
C SER A 18 5.33 -10.42 17.15
N ARG A 19 5.11 -9.48 16.23
CA ARG A 19 5.36 -8.07 16.49
C ARG A 19 4.26 -7.59 17.41
N SER A 20 4.59 -7.46 18.70
CA SER A 20 3.86 -6.58 19.59
C SER A 20 3.88 -5.20 18.96
N VAL A 21 2.74 -4.75 18.43
CA VAL A 21 2.58 -3.37 17.98
C VAL A 21 2.53 -2.54 19.25
N ASN A 22 3.67 -1.98 19.64
CA ASN A 22 3.73 -0.97 20.67
C ASN A 22 3.03 0.27 20.12
N GLN A 23 1.96 0.69 20.79
CA GLN A 23 1.26 1.94 20.47
C GLN A 23 2.14 3.10 20.91
N ASP A 24 3.09 3.48 20.06
CA ASP A 24 3.94 4.63 20.29
C ASP A 24 3.11 5.91 20.11
N THR A 25 2.56 6.39 21.22
CA THR A 25 1.86 7.67 21.26
C THR A 25 2.91 8.76 21.42
N GLU A 26 3.45 9.27 20.31
CA GLU A 26 4.36 10.40 20.37
C GLU A 26 3.59 11.70 20.70
N ASN A 27 3.83 12.26 21.88
CA ASN A 27 3.24 13.53 22.33
C ASN A 27 4.08 14.71 21.82
N PHE A 28 3.67 15.34 20.72
CA PHE A 28 4.25 16.61 20.30
C PHE A 28 3.59 17.76 21.07
N ASN A 29 4.22 18.19 22.15
CA ASN A 29 3.79 19.36 22.92
C ASN A 29 4.24 20.65 22.23
N ASN A 30 3.36 21.27 21.45
CA ASN A 30 3.43 22.69 21.13
C ASN A 30 2.05 23.33 21.34
N ALA A 31 2.04 24.60 21.75
CA ALA A 31 0.97 25.29 22.47
C ALA A 31 -0.49 24.95 22.05
N LYS A 32 -1.28 24.54 23.07
CA LYS A 32 -2.76 24.46 23.11
C LYS A 32 -3.51 23.40 22.29
N GLY A 33 -2.86 22.29 21.92
CA GLY A 33 -3.59 21.10 21.46
C GLY A 33 -2.79 19.82 21.70
N LYS A 34 -3.34 18.86 22.46
CA LYS A 34 -2.77 17.53 22.55
C LYS A 34 -3.12 16.77 21.26
N VAL A 35 -2.19 16.70 20.31
CA VAL A 35 -2.33 15.85 19.12
C VAL A 35 -1.83 14.46 19.49
N SER A 36 -2.72 13.46 19.43
CA SER A 36 -2.36 12.05 19.59
C SER A 36 -2.42 11.35 18.24
N VAL A 37 -1.31 10.77 17.81
CA VAL A 37 -1.24 9.89 16.64
C VAL A 37 -1.43 8.45 17.09
N SER A 38 -2.23 7.68 16.37
CA SER A 38 -2.42 6.24 16.65
C SER A 38 -2.47 5.45 15.33
N CYS A 39 -1.84 4.28 15.33
CA CYS A 39 -1.89 3.36 14.20
C CYS A 39 -3.27 2.69 14.13
N LYS A 40 -3.95 2.81 12.97
CA LYS A 40 -5.24 2.15 12.73
C LYS A 40 -5.09 0.74 12.19
N TRP A 41 -4.16 0.57 11.24
CA TRP A 41 -3.84 -0.69 10.61
C TRP A 41 -2.47 -0.57 9.95
N GLY A 42 -1.88 -1.72 9.64
CA GLY A 42 -0.66 -1.82 8.86
C GLY A 42 -0.76 -2.99 7.88
N THR A 43 -0.07 -2.90 6.75
CA THR A 43 0.02 -3.99 5.77
C THR A 43 1.48 -4.28 5.44
N CYS A 44 1.78 -5.53 5.07
CA CYS A 44 3.12 -5.95 4.68
C CYS A 44 3.29 -5.84 3.17
N LEU A 45 4.25 -5.03 2.71
CA LEU A 45 4.63 -4.91 1.30
C LEU A 45 5.90 -5.67 0.95
N TYR A 46 6.32 -6.61 1.80
CA TYR A 46 7.40 -7.59 1.61
C TYR A 46 8.83 -7.05 1.55
N LYS A 47 9.05 -5.81 1.07
CA LYS A 47 10.36 -5.12 1.07
C LYS A 47 10.18 -3.63 1.38
N CYS A 48 11.28 -2.88 1.33
CA CYS A 48 11.34 -1.44 1.56
C CYS A 48 10.31 -0.67 0.71
N ILE A 49 9.91 0.47 1.25
CA ILE A 49 8.93 1.39 0.72
C ILE A 49 9.55 2.78 0.71
N ASP A 50 10.02 3.18 -0.46
CA ASP A 50 10.54 4.53 -0.70
C ASP A 50 9.46 5.43 -1.35
N ALA A 51 8.38 4.81 -1.84
CA ALA A 51 7.21 5.47 -2.41
C ALA A 51 6.27 6.03 -1.33
N SER A 52 5.71 7.22 -1.58
CA SER A 52 4.65 7.77 -0.73
C SER A 52 3.28 7.14 -1.06
N PRO A 53 2.43 6.84 -0.06
CA PRO A 53 1.08 6.35 -0.28
C PRO A 53 0.17 7.41 -0.90
N LEU A 54 -0.69 7.01 -1.83
CA LEU A 54 -1.75 7.83 -2.41
C LEU A 54 -3.11 7.41 -1.83
N VAL A 55 -3.81 8.35 -1.18
CA VAL A 55 -5.17 8.13 -0.68
C VAL A 55 -6.17 8.73 -1.67
N VAL A 56 -7.14 7.94 -2.13
CA VAL A 56 -8.17 8.37 -3.08
C VAL A 56 -9.57 8.14 -2.51
N CYS A 57 -10.29 9.25 -2.30
CA CYS A 57 -11.71 9.26 -1.95
C CYS A 57 -12.49 9.82 -3.15
N ALA A 58 -13.25 8.98 -3.86
CA ALA A 58 -14.01 9.42 -5.03
C ALA A 58 -15.41 9.94 -4.62
N PRO A 59 -15.93 10.98 -5.28
CA PRO A 59 -17.30 11.43 -5.07
C PRO A 59 -18.30 10.29 -5.26
N GLY A 60 -19.24 10.13 -4.33
CA GLY A 60 -20.26 9.06 -4.37
C GLY A 60 -19.78 7.68 -3.89
N ARG A 61 -18.53 7.53 -3.46
CA ARG A 61 -18.05 6.33 -2.76
C ARG A 61 -18.00 6.56 -1.25
N CYS A 62 -18.53 5.60 -0.50
CA CYS A 62 -18.44 5.61 0.96
C CYS A 62 -17.07 5.14 1.48
N GLU A 63 -16.27 4.47 0.64
CA GLU A 63 -15.02 3.84 1.04
C GLU A 63 -13.83 4.42 0.26
N GLY A 64 -12.76 4.72 0.99
CA GLY A 64 -11.50 5.22 0.46
C GLY A 64 -10.53 4.09 0.13
N GLU A 65 -9.57 4.37 -0.75
CA GLU A 65 -8.54 3.41 -1.12
C GLU A 65 -7.15 4.05 -1.02
N VAL A 66 -6.18 3.23 -0.63
CA VAL A 66 -4.77 3.59 -0.47
C VAL A 66 -3.94 2.79 -1.45
N PHE A 67 -3.14 3.47 -2.25
CA PHE A 67 -2.26 2.88 -3.26
C PHE A 67 -0.81 3.12 -2.90
N ILE A 68 0.02 2.07 -2.98
CA ILE A 68 1.44 2.17 -2.62
C ILE A 68 2.28 1.12 -3.36
N GLY A 69 3.49 1.55 -3.77
CA GLY A 69 4.50 0.72 -4.43
C GLY A 69 5.62 0.27 -3.49
N SER A 70 6.30 -0.82 -3.85
CA SER A 70 7.40 -1.38 -3.07
C SER A 70 8.57 -1.89 -3.92
N HIS A 71 9.74 -1.99 -3.29
CA HIS A 71 10.92 -2.68 -3.85
C HIS A 71 10.72 -4.19 -4.01
N SER A 72 9.60 -4.74 -3.54
CA SER A 72 9.18 -6.13 -3.79
C SER A 72 8.50 -6.32 -5.15
N TYR A 73 8.52 -5.27 -5.99
CA TYR A 73 7.83 -5.22 -7.27
C TYR A 73 6.30 -5.15 -7.12
N THR A 74 5.81 -5.00 -5.89
CA THR A 74 4.39 -5.02 -5.57
C THR A 74 3.83 -3.61 -5.58
N PHE A 75 2.78 -3.40 -6.38
CA PHE A 75 1.87 -2.28 -6.25
C PHE A 75 0.57 -2.76 -5.65
N MET A 76 0.19 -2.19 -4.51
CA MET A 76 -0.93 -2.67 -3.68
C MET A 76 -2.01 -1.59 -3.58
N CYS A 77 -3.27 -2.04 -3.61
CA CYS A 77 -4.41 -1.23 -3.20
C CYS A 77 -5.03 -1.84 -1.93
N SER A 78 -5.19 -1.00 -0.91
CA SER A 78 -5.84 -1.36 0.35
C SER A 78 -7.01 -0.44 0.65
N ARG A 79 -7.99 -0.96 1.35
CA ARG A 79 -9.12 -0.19 1.87
C ARG A 79 -8.65 0.76 2.97
N LEU A 80 -9.08 2.01 2.92
CA LEU A 80 -8.66 3.05 3.86
C LEU A 80 -9.17 2.79 5.29
N SER A 81 -10.37 2.23 5.45
CA SER A 81 -10.98 2.05 6.77
C SER A 81 -10.30 0.99 7.65
N ASP A 82 -9.92 -0.16 7.07
CA ASP A 82 -9.45 -1.34 7.81
C ASP A 82 -8.10 -1.90 7.32
N GLY A 83 -7.51 -1.33 6.25
CA GLY A 83 -6.26 -1.80 5.68
C GLY A 83 -6.37 -3.09 4.87
N LYS A 84 -7.59 -3.59 4.63
CA LYS A 84 -7.82 -4.81 3.85
C LYS A 84 -7.27 -4.62 2.44
N VAL A 85 -6.35 -5.50 2.04
CA VAL A 85 -5.83 -5.56 0.66
C VAL A 85 -6.98 -5.89 -0.28
N LEU A 86 -7.27 -4.98 -1.20
CA LEU A 86 -8.28 -5.15 -2.25
C LEU A 86 -7.68 -5.90 -3.43
N TRP A 87 -6.46 -5.53 -3.82
CA TRP A 87 -5.68 -6.23 -4.85
C TRP A 87 -4.19 -5.89 -4.75
N GLU A 88 -3.38 -6.73 -5.37
CA GLU A 88 -1.96 -6.50 -5.60
C GLU A 88 -1.60 -6.82 -7.06
N SER A 89 -0.63 -6.08 -7.59
CA SER A 89 -0.04 -6.33 -8.91
C SER A 89 1.47 -6.37 -8.79
N ARG A 90 2.11 -7.30 -9.50
CA ARG A 90 3.57 -7.39 -9.56
C ARG A 90 4.08 -6.81 -10.87
N LEU A 91 4.98 -5.84 -10.76
CA LEU A 91 5.70 -5.23 -11.87
C LEU A 91 7.04 -5.94 -12.11
N GLY A 92 7.76 -5.51 -13.14
CA GLY A 92 9.03 -6.12 -13.54
C GLY A 92 10.25 -5.68 -12.73
N ASP A 93 10.13 -4.60 -11.95
CA ASP A 93 11.24 -4.06 -11.16
C ASP A 93 10.71 -3.28 -9.93
N ARG A 94 11.64 -2.75 -9.13
CA ARG A 94 11.36 -1.98 -7.92
C ARG A 94 10.48 -0.78 -8.24
N ILE A 95 9.52 -0.53 -7.35
CA ILE A 95 8.68 0.66 -7.44
C ILE A 95 9.18 1.66 -6.40
N GLU A 96 9.97 2.61 -6.87
CA GLU A 96 10.56 3.67 -6.04
C GLU A 96 9.75 4.99 -6.15
N SER A 97 8.94 5.11 -7.21
CA SER A 97 8.09 6.28 -7.46
C SER A 97 6.81 6.26 -6.63
N SER A 98 6.38 7.44 -6.16
CA SER A 98 5.08 7.62 -5.50
C SER A 98 3.91 7.46 -6.47
N ALA A 99 2.80 6.90 -6.00
CA ALA A 99 1.59 6.77 -6.81
C ALA A 99 0.99 8.14 -7.11
N ALA A 100 0.50 8.34 -8.34
CA ALA A 100 -0.17 9.56 -8.77
C ALA A 100 -1.50 9.26 -9.46
N LEU A 101 -2.48 10.14 -9.25
CA LEU A 101 -3.77 10.10 -9.95
C LEU A 101 -3.80 11.25 -10.96
N SER A 102 -3.96 10.94 -12.25
CA SER A 102 -4.15 11.95 -13.30
C SER A 102 -5.49 11.73 -14.01
N LEU A 103 -6.18 12.83 -14.31
CA LEU A 103 -7.38 12.83 -15.16
C LEU A 103 -7.03 12.76 -16.66
N CYS A 104 -5.79 13.07 -17.02
CA CYS A 104 -5.27 13.08 -18.38
C CYS A 104 -4.01 12.19 -18.46
N GLY A 105 -4.18 10.96 -18.94
CA GLY A 105 -3.07 10.02 -19.06
C GLY A 105 -2.30 10.19 -20.36
N GLY A 106 -1.08 10.72 -20.26
CA GLY A 106 0.05 10.36 -21.13
C GLY A 106 0.70 11.52 -21.86
N TYR A 107 1.98 11.84 -21.56
CA TYR A 107 2.91 12.57 -22.44
C TYR A 107 4.39 12.33 -22.12
N ASP A 108 4.83 11.09 -21.90
CA ASP A 108 6.26 10.76 -21.74
C ASP A 108 6.64 9.31 -22.11
N GLY A 109 5.68 8.49 -22.55
CA GLY A 109 5.99 7.22 -23.21
C GLY A 109 6.18 6.02 -22.29
N GLN A 110 5.76 6.05 -21.02
CA GLN A 110 5.26 4.86 -20.29
C GLN A 110 4.50 5.28 -19.03
N VAL A 111 3.19 5.00 -19.01
CA VAL A 111 2.31 5.20 -17.84
C VAL A 111 1.69 3.85 -17.50
N TYR A 112 1.88 3.37 -16.28
CA TYR A 112 1.17 2.21 -15.76
C TYR A 112 -0.17 2.67 -15.16
N VAL A 113 -1.23 2.59 -15.97
CA VAL A 113 -2.60 2.80 -15.50
C VAL A 113 -3.11 1.47 -14.95
N LEU A 114 -3.12 1.34 -13.62
CA LEU A 114 -3.80 0.22 -12.98
C LEU A 114 -5.28 0.53 -12.92
N ASN A 115 -6.05 -0.13 -13.78
CA ASN A 115 -7.49 -0.01 -13.80
C ASN A 115 -8.06 -0.51 -12.46
N ARG A 116 -8.76 0.38 -11.76
CA ARG A 116 -9.38 0.12 -10.45
C ARG A 116 -10.62 -0.78 -10.56
N PHE A 117 -11.08 -1.12 -11.78
CA PHE A 117 -12.26 -1.96 -12.00
C PHE A 117 -11.98 -3.14 -12.95
N THR A 118 -12.12 -4.36 -12.40
CA THR A 118 -12.60 -5.55 -13.11
C THR A 118 -13.79 -6.10 -12.34
#